data_AF-A0A484Z8B8-F1
#
_entry.id   AF-A0A484Z8B8-F1
#
_cell.length_a   1.000
_cell.length_b   1.000
_cell.length_c   1.000
_cell.angle_alpha   90.00
_cell.angle_beta   90.00
_cell.angle_gamma   90.00
#
_symmetry.space_group_name_H-M   'P 1'
#
loop_
_entity.id
_entity.type
_entity.pdbx_description
1 polymer ?
#
loop_
_entity_poly.entity_id
_entity_poly.type
_entity_poly.pdbx_seq_one_letter_code
_entity_poly.pdbx_strand_id
1 'polypeptide(L)'
;MTNYAKLGEYIAYQRQFEDASTRRRDMLAMLENRALAARMSAETSINADELIALVKDAVSAENEMRAALDIANKAAPLCGEPEIQLNPHHHSVTSR
;
A
#
# COMPACT_ATOMS: atom_id res chain seq x y z
N MET A 1 29.43 -10.90 3.53
CA MET A 1 29.48 -9.65 4.31
C MET A 1 28.22 -8.86 3.99
N THR A 2 27.42 -8.51 4.99
CA THR A 2 26.18 -7.74 4.80
C THR A 2 26.49 -6.29 4.44
N ASN A 3 25.89 -5.76 3.37
CA ASN A 3 26.00 -4.35 3.01
C ASN A 3 25.05 -3.50 3.88
N TYR A 4 25.57 -2.93 4.96
CA TYR A 4 24.78 -2.13 5.92
C TYR A 4 24.20 -0.84 5.32
N ALA A 5 24.81 -0.27 4.28
CA ALA A 5 24.22 0.87 3.59
C ALA A 5 22.94 0.46 2.86
N LYS A 6 22.97 -0.69 2.19
CA LYS A 6 21.78 -1.27 1.54
C LYS A 6 20.75 -1.78 2.55
N LEU A 7 21.17 -2.20 3.74
CA LEU A 7 20.24 -2.52 4.82
C LEU A 7 19.45 -1.28 5.27
N GLY A 8 20.13 -0.13 5.42
CA GLY A 8 19.46 1.13 5.75
C GLY A 8 18.46 1.56 4.68
N GLU A 9 18.83 1.44 3.40
CA GLU A 9 17.94 1.71 2.26
C GLU A 9 16.72 0.78 2.27
N TYR A 10 16.94 -0.52 2.44
CA TYR A 10 15.88 -1.53 2.54
C TYR A 10 14.88 -1.18 3.65
N ILE A 11 15.35 -0.91 4.87
CA ILE A 11 14.48 -0.61 6.02
C ILE A 11 13.69 0.70 5.79
N ALA A 12 14.33 1.72 5.21
CA ALA A 12 13.66 2.98 4.94
C ALA A 12 12.50 2.81 3.94
N TYR A 13 12.75 2.12 2.84
CA TYR A 13 11.73 1.89 1.82
C TYR A 13 10.69 0.84 2.23
N GLN A 14 11.04 -0.12 3.09
CA GLN A 14 10.05 -1.00 3.72
C GLN A 14 9.03 -0.19 4.53
N ARG A 15 9.49 0.74 5.38
CA ARG A 15 8.59 1.60 6.16
C ARG A 15 7.73 2.48 5.27
N GLN A 16 8.32 3.06 4.22
CA GLN A 16 7.56 3.86 3.27
C GLN A 16 6.48 3.03 2.55
N PHE A 17 6.80 1.79 2.17
CA PHE A 17 5.84 0.85 1.61
C PHE A 17 4.68 0.56 2.58
N GLU A 18 4.97 0.32 3.86
CA GLU A 18 3.97 0.06 4.91
C GLU A 18 3.06 1.28 5.15
N ASP A 19 3.64 2.48 5.23
CA ASP A 19 2.90 3.73 5.43
C ASP A 19 2.00 4.06 4.22
N ALA A 20 2.53 3.89 3.00
CA ALA A 20 1.76 4.10 1.77
C ALA A 20 0.64 3.04 1.62
N SER A 21 0.91 1.78 1.97
CA SER A 21 -0.09 0.71 2.00
C SER A 21 -1.24 1.02 2.95
N THR A 22 -0.93 1.55 4.13
CA THR A 22 -1.92 1.94 5.15
C THR A 22 -2.77 3.09 4.64
N ARG A 23 -2.15 4.16 4.14
CA ARG A 23 -2.88 5.29 3.54
C ARG A 23 -3.81 4.86 2.41
N ARG A 24 -3.34 3.99 1.52
CA ARG A 24 -4.17 3.45 0.43
C ARG A 24 -5.39 2.71 0.99
N ARG A 25 -5.19 1.85 1.99
CA ARG A 25 -6.28 1.09 2.62
C ARG A 25 -7.31 2.02 3.24
N ASP A 26 -6.87 3.06 3.94
CA ASP A 26 -7.75 4.01 4.61
C ASP A 26 -8.60 4.80 3.59
N MET A 27 -7.99 5.27 2.49
CA MET A 27 -8.72 5.97 1.42
C MET A 27 -9.79 5.07 0.76
N LEU A 28 -9.47 3.80 0.53
CA LEU A 28 -10.44 2.84 -0.01
C LEU A 28 -11.58 2.54 0.98
N ALA A 29 -11.28 2.42 2.28
CA ALA A 29 -12.31 2.26 3.31
C ALA A 29 -13.22 3.48 3.41
N MET A 30 -12.66 4.70 3.28
CA MET A 30 -13.46 5.93 3.20
C MET A 30 -14.37 5.94 1.96
N LEU A 31 -13.86 5.54 0.79
CA LEU A 31 -14.66 5.41 -0.43
C LEU A 31 -15.81 4.41 -0.26
N GLU A 32 -15.54 3.25 0.33
CA GLU A 32 -16.56 2.23 0.62
C GLU A 32 -17.65 2.79 1.54
N ASN A 33 -17.26 3.45 2.64
CA ASN A 33 -18.21 4.07 3.57
C ASN A 33 -19.07 5.14 2.88
N ARG A 34 -18.49 5.97 2.01
CA ARG A 34 -19.22 6.98 1.25
C ARG A 34 -20.20 6.36 0.25
N ALA A 35 -19.80 5.28 -0.42
CA ALA A 35 -20.67 4.53 -1.33
C ALA A 35 -21.85 3.88 -0.58
N LEU A 36 -21.61 3.31 0.60
CA LEU A 36 -22.64 2.76 1.46
C LEU A 36 -23.62 3.83 1.95
N ALA A 37 -23.11 5.00 2.38
CA ALA A 37 -23.94 6.12 2.79
C ALA A 37 -24.81 6.65 1.64
N ALA A 38 -24.24 6.79 0.44
CA ALA A 38 -24.98 7.21 -0.75
C ALA A 38 -26.10 6.22 -1.12
N ARG A 39 -25.85 4.91 -0.99
CA ARG A 39 -26.86 3.87 -1.21
C ARG A 39 -28.03 3.95 -0.21
N MET A 40 -27.76 4.36 1.02
CA MET A 40 -28.76 4.42 2.10
C MET A 40 -29.54 5.75 2.14
N SER A 41 -29.04 6.80 1.49
CA SER A 41 -29.69 8.11 1.43
C SER A 41 -30.76 8.17 0.35
N ALA A 42 -31.97 8.64 0.71
CA ALA A 42 -33.02 8.99 -0.24
C ALA A 42 -32.81 10.38 -0.87
N GLU A 43 -32.00 11.25 -0.26
CA GLU A 43 -31.67 12.57 -0.79
C GLU A 43 -30.34 12.54 -1.57
N THR A 44 -30.44 12.95 -2.83
CA THR A 44 -29.49 12.67 -3.90
C THR A 44 -28.54 13.84 -4.12
N SER A 45 -27.57 14.03 -3.24
CA SER A 45 -26.38 14.80 -3.61
C SER A 45 -25.13 14.04 -3.21
N ILE A 46 -24.55 13.33 -4.19
CA ILE A 46 -23.23 12.73 -4.05
C ILE A 46 -22.23 13.86 -4.31
N ASN A 47 -21.36 14.12 -3.33
CA ASN A 47 -20.24 15.03 -3.53
C ASN A 47 -19.17 14.36 -4.40
N ALA A 48 -19.29 14.54 -5.71
CA ALA A 48 -18.38 13.93 -6.68
C ALA A 48 -16.93 14.38 -6.50
N ASP A 49 -16.70 15.65 -6.12
CA ASP A 49 -15.36 16.19 -5.92
C ASP A 49 -14.64 15.50 -4.75
N GLU A 50 -15.36 15.22 -3.66
CA GLU A 50 -14.82 14.45 -2.54
C GLU A 50 -14.43 13.03 -2.95
N LEU A 51 -15.29 12.34 -3.70
CA LEU A 51 -14.97 10.99 -4.19
C LEU A 51 -13.78 10.98 -5.14
N ILE A 52 -13.70 11.96 -6.05
CA ILE A 52 -12.57 12.11 -6.97
C ILE A 52 -11.27 12.36 -6.19
N ALA A 53 -11.30 13.19 -5.15
CA ALA A 53 -10.15 13.44 -4.29
C ALA A 53 -9.66 12.15 -3.60
N LEU A 54 -10.57 11.40 -2.97
CA LEU A 54 -10.23 10.12 -2.32
C LEU A 54 -9.64 9.09 -3.30
N VAL A 55 -10.17 9.01 -4.52
CA VAL A 55 -9.60 8.12 -5.56
C VAL A 55 -8.21 8.58 -5.97
N LYS A 56 -7.98 9.88 -6.18
CA LYS A 56 -6.66 10.41 -6.52
C LYS A 56 -5.64 10.13 -5.43
N ASP A 57 -6.03 10.31 -4.17
CA ASP A 57 -5.17 10.04 -3.01
C ASP A 57 -4.84 8.55 -2.88
N ALA A 58 -5.82 7.67 -3.10
CA ALA A 58 -5.61 6.22 -3.12
C ALA A 58 -4.64 5.80 -4.24
N VAL A 59 -4.78 6.38 -5.45
CA VAL A 59 -3.87 6.12 -6.58
C VAL A 59 -2.46 6.64 -6.29
N SER A 60 -2.35 7.83 -5.69
CA SER A 60 -1.05 8.38 -5.30
C SER A 60 -0.35 7.47 -4.28
N ALA A 61 -1.08 6.99 -3.26
CA ALA A 61 -0.56 6.09 -2.26
C ALA A 61 -0.15 4.72 -2.86
N GLU A 62 -0.92 4.17 -3.81
CA GLU A 62 -0.55 2.95 -4.54
C GLU A 62 0.74 3.12 -5.34
N ASN A 63 0.91 4.25 -6.03
CA ASN A 63 2.12 4.54 -6.80
C ASN A 63 3.35 4.67 -5.89
N GLU A 64 3.21 5.36 -4.76
CA GLU A 64 4.27 5.48 -3.76
C GLU A 64 4.64 4.12 -3.16
N MET A 65 3.64 3.32 -2.80
CA MET A 65 3.80 1.95 -2.30
C MET A 65 4.59 1.10 -3.29
N ARG A 66 4.23 1.11 -4.59
CA ARG A 66 4.93 0.35 -5.63
C ARG A 66 6.36 0.83 -5.86
N ALA A 67 6.60 2.14 -5.82
CA ALA A 67 7.94 2.71 -5.98
C ALA A 67 8.86 2.31 -4.80
N ALA A 68 8.35 2.42 -3.56
CA ALA A 68 9.07 2.00 -2.38
C ALA A 68 9.38 0.49 -2.40
N LEU A 69 8.42 -0.32 -2.82
CA LEU A 69 8.59 -1.76 -2.96
C LEU A 69 9.73 -2.13 -3.94
N ASP A 70 9.75 -1.50 -5.11
CA ASP A 70 10.77 -1.73 -6.13
C ASP A 70 12.18 -1.41 -5.61
N ILE A 71 12.33 -0.29 -4.89
CA ILE A 71 13.63 0.10 -4.34
C ILE A 71 14.07 -0.84 -3.20
N ALA A 72 13.16 -1.18 -2.28
CA ALA A 72 13.44 -2.12 -1.21
C ALA A 72 13.89 -3.48 -1.77
N ASN A 73 13.18 -4.02 -2.77
CA ASN A 73 13.50 -5.32 -3.35
C ASN A 73 14.82 -5.31 -4.15
N LYS A 74 15.22 -4.17 -4.75
CA LYS A 74 16.56 -4.01 -5.33
C LYS A 74 17.67 -4.03 -4.28
N ALA A 75 17.39 -3.55 -3.06
CA ALA A 75 18.36 -3.55 -1.96
C ALA A 75 18.46 -4.91 -1.25
N ALA A 76 17.35 -5.66 -1.18
CA ALA A 76 17.21 -6.94 -0.46
C ALA A 76 18.36 -7.95 -0.68
N PRO A 77 18.74 -8.35 -1.91
CA PRO A 77 19.82 -9.32 -2.12
C PRO A 77 21.22 -8.79 -1.72
N LEU A 78 21.38 -7.47 -1.61
CA LEU A 78 22.66 -6.84 -1.26
C LEU A 78 22.87 -6.76 0.26
N CYS A 79 21.78 -6.72 1.04
CA CYS A 79 21.80 -6.76 2.50
C CYS A 79 21.46 -8.12 3.09
N GLY A 80 21.02 -9.09 2.28
CA GLY A 80 20.64 -10.43 2.75
C GLY A 80 19.24 -10.49 3.39
N GLU A 81 18.41 -9.48 3.12
CA GLU A 81 17.00 -9.44 3.52
C GLU A 81 16.13 -10.11 2.44
N PRO A 82 14.93 -10.62 2.80
CA PRO A 82 13.99 -11.16 1.82
C PRO A 82 13.33 -10.06 0.99
N GLU A 83 12.84 -10.42 -0.19
CA GLU A 83 11.98 -9.53 -0.97
C GLU A 83 10.62 -9.35 -0.27
N ILE A 84 10.15 -8.10 -0.25
CA ILE A 84 8.82 -7.74 0.21
C ILE A 84 7.80 -8.12 -0.88
N GLN A 85 6.70 -8.73 -0.47
CA GLN A 85 5.60 -9.15 -1.34
C GLN A 85 4.44 -8.17 -1.23
N LEU A 86 3.84 -7.82 -2.36
CA LEU A 86 2.73 -6.86 -2.43
C LEU A 86 1.41 -7.42 -1.84
N ASN A 87 1.28 -8.75 -1.74
CA ASN A 87 0.20 -9.47 -1.05
C ASN A 87 0.76 -10.67 -0.28
N PRO A 88 1.09 -10.53 1.01
CA PRO A 88 1.68 -11.61 1.79
C PRO A 88 0.62 -12.61 2.28
N HIS A 89 -0.10 -13.27 1.38
CA HIS A 89 -0.87 -14.48 1.69
C HIS A 89 -0.92 -15.41 0.47
N HIS A 90 0.13 -16.21 0.31
CA HIS A 90 0.04 -17.60 -0.14
C HIS A 90 1.35 -18.32 0.21
N HIS A 91 1.69 -18.39 1.50
CA HIS A 91 2.38 -19.59 1.96
C HIS A 91 1.35 -20.71 1.90
N SER A 92 1.35 -21.46 0.80
CA SER A 92 0.79 -22.79 0.75
C SER A 92 1.37 -23.57 1.93
N VAL A 93 0.54 -23.80 2.95
CA VAL A 93 0.82 -24.82 3.96
C VAL A 93 0.69 -26.17 3.25
N THR A 94 1.74 -26.57 2.54
CA THR A 94 2.00 -27.94 2.12
C THR A 94 2.95 -28.54 3.13
N SER A 95 2.42 -29.38 4.03
CA SER A 95 3.06 -30.46 4.81
C SER A 95 2.21 -30.70 6.05
N ARG A 96 1.83 -31.91 6.46
CA ARG A 96 1.93 -33.29 5.98
C ARG A 96 0.81 -34.06 6.67
#